data_AF-A0A0U3BYP7-F1
#
_entry.id   AF-A0A0U3BYP7-F1
#
_cell.length_a   1.000
_cell.length_b   1.000
_cell.length_c   1.000
_cell.angle_alpha   90.00
_cell.angle_beta   90.00
_cell.angle_gamma   90.00
#
_symmetry.space_group_name_H-M   'P 1'
#
loop_
_entity.id
_entity.type
_entity.pdbx_description
1 polymer ?
#
loop_
_entity_poly.entity_id
_entity_poly.type
_entity_poly.pdbx_seq_one_letter_code
_entity_poly.pdbx_strand_id
1 'polypeptide(L)'
;RYGDVMTNFLTNFHLIHFKHKSEYSKKIYEEVNKISLYFTRIMFGMTWTGVMSFNLTPLFLNYRSGLYHELIRGQATNLTMQFAVRYSFPGFEQEDHFLLSSLLNLLFSYMCGFTVCTVDLLLFIIVFQIIGHIRTLRHNLEVFPKPREMRDSLLKGIASDRVKFVRNFDDRENARIKTLLDDCVRHHLMIVSFTDEISSFFGPILGFNYLYHLVTCSLLLVECMEGKGAYMRYGPLTLSTLAQLTQMSVIFEIVGSESDKLKDAVYFVPWESMSVRNQKQVCFFLSRVQ
;
A
#
# COMPACT_ATOMS: atom_id res chain seq x y z
N ARG A 1 -4.86 -15.69 -14.95
CA ARG A 1 -4.01 -14.52 -14.60
C ARG A 1 -4.32 -13.94 -13.22
N TYR A 2 -5.53 -13.42 -12.92
CA TYR A 2 -5.91 -13.00 -11.54
C TYR A 2 -5.64 -14.08 -10.49
N GLY A 3 -6.11 -15.31 -10.76
CA GLY A 3 -5.90 -16.47 -9.89
C GLY A 3 -4.43 -16.79 -9.69
N ASP A 4 -3.63 -16.81 -10.77
CA ASP A 4 -2.22 -17.18 -10.72
C ASP A 4 -1.39 -16.22 -9.86
N VAL A 5 -1.57 -14.91 -10.05
CA VAL A 5 -0.89 -13.86 -9.25
C VAL A 5 -1.27 -13.97 -7.77
N MET A 6 -2.57 -14.18 -7.49
CA MET A 6 -3.05 -14.31 -6.12
C MET A 6 -2.57 -15.60 -5.46
N THR A 7 -2.54 -16.70 -6.20
CA THR A 7 -1.99 -17.97 -5.74
C THR A 7 -0.51 -17.79 -5.43
N ASN A 8 0.28 -17.21 -6.34
CA ASN A 8 1.71 -16.95 -6.13
C ASN A 8 1.94 -16.07 -4.88
N PHE A 9 1.12 -15.03 -4.71
CA PHE A 9 1.14 -14.18 -3.52
C PHE A 9 0.93 -14.99 -2.24
N LEU A 10 -0.14 -15.79 -2.17
CA LEU A 10 -0.53 -16.52 -0.97
C LEU A 10 0.38 -17.72 -0.66
N THR A 11 0.87 -18.43 -1.68
CA THR A 11 1.61 -19.69 -1.50
C THR A 11 3.12 -19.49 -1.42
N ASN A 12 3.67 -18.50 -2.13
CA ASN A 12 5.11 -18.37 -2.29
C ASN A 12 5.66 -17.05 -1.72
N PHE A 13 4.98 -15.93 -1.99
CA PHE A 13 5.52 -14.61 -1.63
C PHE A 13 5.25 -14.27 -0.17
N HIS A 14 4.05 -14.50 0.35
CA HIS A 14 3.64 -14.01 1.67
C HIS A 14 4.65 -14.30 2.80
N LEU A 15 4.94 -13.29 3.65
CA LEU A 15 5.96 -13.36 4.71
C LEU A 15 5.73 -14.49 5.74
N ILE A 16 4.52 -15.02 5.83
CA ILE A 16 4.21 -16.19 6.67
C ILE A 16 5.12 -17.39 6.37
N HIS A 17 5.55 -17.53 5.12
CA HIS A 17 6.44 -18.61 4.67
C HIS A 17 7.90 -18.33 5.01
N PHE A 18 8.24 -17.12 5.46
CA PHE A 18 9.61 -16.70 5.79
C PHE A 18 9.82 -16.50 7.30
N LYS A 19 8.75 -16.54 8.10
CA LYS A 19 8.79 -16.33 9.57
C LYS A 19 9.72 -17.27 10.33
N HIS A 20 10.07 -18.42 9.73
CA HIS A 20 10.91 -19.44 10.37
C HIS A 20 12.40 -19.32 10.01
N LYS A 21 12.79 -18.42 9.08
CA LYS A 21 14.18 -18.29 8.65
C LYS A 21 15.09 -17.59 9.66
N SER A 22 14.57 -16.61 10.39
CA SER A 22 15.29 -15.90 11.44
C SER A 22 14.34 -15.23 12.43
N GLU A 23 14.81 -14.92 13.64
CA GLU A 23 14.02 -14.16 14.62
C GLU A 23 13.61 -12.77 14.08
N TYR A 24 14.50 -12.13 13.32
CA TYR A 24 14.18 -10.86 12.66
C TYR A 24 13.06 -11.01 11.62
N SER A 25 13.08 -12.08 10.82
CA SER A 25 12.01 -12.35 9.85
C SER A 25 10.66 -12.56 10.54
N LYS A 26 10.65 -13.23 11.69
CA LYS A 26 9.45 -13.39 12.53
C LYS A 26 8.93 -12.04 13.03
N LYS A 27 9.82 -11.18 13.52
CA LYS A 27 9.48 -9.83 13.99
C LYS A 27 8.85 -9.00 12.87
N ILE A 28 9.48 -8.98 11.68
CA ILE A 28 8.95 -8.25 10.52
C ILE A 28 7.59 -8.79 10.08
N TYR A 29 7.40 -10.11 10.05
CA TYR A 29 6.10 -10.71 9.77
C TYR A 29 5.02 -10.21 10.76
N GLU A 30 5.31 -10.21 12.06
CA GLU A 30 4.36 -9.75 13.08
C GLU A 30 4.04 -8.25 12.94
N GLU A 31 5.04 -7.42 12.63
CA GLU A 31 4.87 -5.99 12.37
C GLU A 31 3.99 -5.74 11.13
N VAL A 32 4.32 -6.37 10.00
CA VAL A 32 3.57 -6.24 8.74
C VAL A 32 2.13 -6.72 8.91
N ASN A 33 1.91 -7.83 9.62
CA ASN A 33 0.57 -8.35 9.89
C ASN A 33 -0.25 -7.39 10.77
N LYS A 34 0.37 -6.79 11.80
CA LYS A 34 -0.29 -5.77 12.63
C LYS A 34 -0.65 -4.53 11.81
N ILE A 35 0.28 -4.01 11.00
CA ILE A 35 0.05 -2.86 10.11
C ILE A 35 -1.10 -3.16 9.14
N SER A 36 -1.07 -4.34 8.50
CA SER A 36 -2.12 -4.76 7.56
C SER A 36 -3.50 -4.80 8.24
N LEU A 37 -3.58 -5.32 9.47
CA LEU A 37 -4.82 -5.36 10.25
C LEU A 37 -5.34 -3.97 10.61
N TYR A 38 -4.47 -3.09 11.12
CA TYR A 38 -4.85 -1.70 11.42
C TYR A 38 -5.31 -0.97 10.16
N PHE A 39 -4.58 -1.14 9.06
CA PHE A 39 -4.91 -0.50 7.79
C PHE A 39 -6.26 -0.98 7.24
N THR A 40 -6.53 -2.29 7.34
CA THR A 40 -7.83 -2.88 6.96
C THR A 40 -8.97 -2.27 7.76
N ARG A 41 -8.81 -2.13 9.08
CA ARG A 41 -9.83 -1.52 9.96
C ARG A 41 -10.07 -0.05 9.61
N ILE A 42 -9.00 0.71 9.35
CA ILE A 42 -9.09 2.12 8.95
C ILE A 42 -9.80 2.25 7.61
N MET A 43 -9.40 1.48 6.59
CA MET A 43 -10.04 1.45 5.26
C MET A 43 -11.51 1.09 5.32
N PHE A 44 -11.87 0.07 6.10
CA PHE A 44 -13.26 -0.30 6.32
C PHE A 44 -14.06 0.84 6.96
N GLY A 45 -13.51 1.48 7.99
CA GLY A 45 -14.12 2.63 8.65
C GLY A 45 -14.34 3.81 7.70
N MET A 46 -13.32 4.17 6.91
CA MET A 46 -13.41 5.26 5.92
C MET A 46 -14.42 4.96 4.81
N THR A 47 -14.48 3.72 4.33
CA THR A 47 -15.45 3.31 3.31
C THR A 47 -16.88 3.43 3.85
N TRP A 48 -17.10 2.95 5.07
CA TRP A 48 -18.40 3.05 5.73
C TRP A 48 -18.83 4.51 5.93
N THR A 49 -17.95 5.35 6.48
CA THR A 49 -18.26 6.78 6.69
C THR A 49 -18.47 7.53 5.38
N GLY A 50 -17.70 7.21 4.33
CA GLY A 50 -17.87 7.76 2.99
C GLY A 50 -19.24 7.42 2.39
N VAL A 51 -19.62 6.14 2.37
CA VAL A 51 -20.91 5.70 1.82
C VAL A 51 -22.08 6.28 2.63
N MET A 52 -21.97 6.28 3.97
CA MET A 52 -23.02 6.84 4.83
C MET A 52 -23.15 8.35 4.65
N SER A 53 -22.07 9.11 4.63
CA SER A 53 -22.13 10.56 4.44
C SER A 53 -22.70 10.94 3.06
N PHE A 54 -22.35 10.19 2.01
CA PHE A 54 -22.89 10.39 0.67
C PHE A 54 -24.42 10.19 0.59
N ASN A 55 -24.96 9.18 1.29
CA ASN A 55 -26.39 8.85 1.24
C ASN A 55 -27.23 9.56 2.31
N LEU A 56 -26.69 9.80 3.51
CA LEU A 56 -27.42 10.46 4.60
C LEU A 56 -27.60 11.95 4.36
N THR A 57 -26.67 12.61 3.66
CA THR A 57 -26.78 14.04 3.40
C THR A 57 -28.04 14.43 2.60
N PRO A 58 -28.36 13.81 1.45
CA PRO A 58 -29.61 14.12 0.75
C PRO A 58 -30.85 13.75 1.56
N LEU A 59 -30.82 12.65 2.34
CA LEU A 59 -31.94 12.29 3.23
C LEU A 59 -32.17 13.35 4.32
N PHE A 60 -31.09 13.85 4.93
CA PHE A 60 -31.16 14.91 5.94
C PHE A 60 -31.65 16.23 5.35
N LEU A 61 -31.19 16.59 4.15
CA LEU A 61 -31.64 17.79 3.44
C LEU A 61 -33.14 17.71 3.08
N ASN A 62 -33.61 16.56 2.61
CA ASN A 62 -35.03 16.32 2.34
C ASN A 62 -35.88 16.29 3.63
N TYR A 63 -35.33 15.82 4.74
CA TYR A 63 -36.00 15.89 6.03
C TYR A 63 -36.17 17.34 6.49
N ARG A 64 -35.10 18.13 6.38
CA ARG A 64 -35.11 19.54 6.74
C ARG A 64 -36.01 20.38 5.84
N SER A 65 -36.18 20.03 4.57
CA SER A 65 -37.10 20.71 3.64
C SER A 65 -38.58 20.38 3.87
N GLY A 66 -38.90 19.43 4.76
CA GLY A 66 -40.28 19.06 5.07
C GLY A 66 -40.88 18.02 4.10
N LEU A 67 -40.08 17.46 3.18
CA LEU A 67 -40.55 16.56 2.11
C LEU A 67 -41.36 15.38 2.65
N TYR A 68 -40.91 14.74 3.73
CA TYR A 68 -41.61 13.58 4.30
C TYR A 68 -43.00 13.92 4.84
N HIS A 69 -43.20 15.13 5.36
CA HIS A 69 -44.49 15.57 5.89
C HIS A 69 -45.49 15.85 4.76
N GLU A 70 -45.00 16.42 3.65
CA GLU A 70 -45.82 16.64 2.45
C GLU A 70 -46.10 15.36 1.65
N LEU A 71 -45.16 14.41 1.65
CA LEU A 71 -45.35 13.09 1.04
C LEU A 71 -46.51 12.35 1.71
N ILE A 72 -46.58 12.41 3.04
CA ILE A 72 -47.67 11.79 3.84
C ILE A 72 -49.01 12.49 3.58
N ARG A 73 -49.00 13.80 3.28
CA ARG A 73 -50.20 14.59 2.96
C ARG A 73 -50.64 14.54 1.49
N GLY A 74 -49.85 13.90 0.62
CA GLY A 74 -50.13 13.83 -0.82
C GLY A 74 -49.97 15.17 -1.57
N GLN A 75 -49.20 16.11 -1.04
CA GLN A 75 -49.06 17.48 -1.56
C GLN A 75 -47.64 17.83 -2.04
N ALA A 76 -46.77 16.84 -2.22
CA ALA A 76 -45.33 17.03 -2.48
C ALA A 76 -44.95 17.67 -3.83
N THR A 77 -45.88 18.26 -4.59
CA THR A 77 -45.66 18.76 -5.96
C THR A 77 -44.80 20.02 -6.05
N ASN A 78 -44.56 20.73 -4.95
CA ASN A 78 -43.80 22.00 -4.95
C ASN A 78 -42.37 21.88 -4.37
N LEU A 79 -41.95 20.68 -3.93
CA LEU A 79 -40.65 20.45 -3.30
C LEU A 79 -39.68 19.73 -4.25
N THR A 80 -38.51 20.32 -4.50
CA THR A 80 -37.46 19.66 -5.30
C THR A 80 -36.83 18.51 -4.51
N MET A 81 -37.09 17.28 -4.93
CA MET A 81 -36.49 16.09 -4.31
C MET A 81 -34.98 16.03 -4.58
N GLN A 82 -34.20 15.81 -3.51
CA GLN A 82 -32.76 15.60 -3.62
C GLN A 82 -32.43 14.12 -3.53
N PHE A 83 -31.68 13.61 -4.50
CA PHE A 83 -31.15 12.25 -4.51
C PHE A 83 -29.62 12.26 -4.43
N ALA A 84 -29.04 11.17 -3.91
CA ALA A 84 -27.59 10.97 -3.92
C ALA A 84 -27.08 10.86 -5.36
N VAL A 85 -27.77 10.06 -6.19
CA VAL A 85 -27.57 10.00 -7.64
C VAL A 85 -28.93 10.09 -8.32
N ARG A 86 -28.99 10.92 -9.37
CA ARG A 86 -30.15 10.99 -10.26
C ARG A 86 -29.96 10.00 -11.41
N TYR A 87 -30.85 9.02 -11.48
CA TYR A 87 -30.91 8.03 -12.56
C TYR A 87 -32.08 8.38 -13.48
N SER A 88 -31.84 8.35 -14.78
CA SER A 88 -32.89 8.43 -15.80
C SER A 88 -33.02 7.06 -16.47
N PHE A 89 -34.08 6.33 -16.16
CA PHE A 89 -34.41 5.06 -16.82
C PHE A 89 -35.67 5.25 -17.71
N PRO A 90 -35.71 4.68 -18.93
CA PRO A 90 -36.89 4.78 -19.78
C PRO A 90 -38.13 4.20 -19.08
N GLY A 91 -39.15 5.03 -18.86
CA GLY A 91 -40.40 4.61 -18.19
C GLY A 91 -40.34 4.51 -16.67
N PHE A 92 -39.27 4.99 -16.03
CA PHE A 92 -39.17 5.06 -14.57
C PHE A 92 -38.69 6.45 -14.14
N GLU A 93 -39.59 7.21 -13.52
CA GLU A 93 -39.26 8.49 -12.91
C GLU A 93 -38.91 8.28 -11.42
N GLN A 94 -37.75 8.77 -11.01
CA GLN A 94 -37.28 8.58 -9.62
C GLN A 94 -38.15 9.29 -8.60
N GLU A 95 -38.81 10.37 -9.00
CA GLU A 95 -39.63 11.23 -8.16
C GLU A 95 -40.90 10.49 -7.69
N ASP A 96 -41.51 9.69 -8.57
CA ASP A 96 -42.68 8.85 -8.27
C ASP A 96 -42.36 7.72 -7.28
N HIS A 97 -41.10 7.27 -7.27
CA HIS A 97 -40.64 6.13 -6.48
C HIS A 97 -39.52 6.49 -5.51
N PHE A 98 -39.68 7.61 -4.79
CA PHE A 98 -38.65 8.19 -3.92
C PHE A 98 -37.97 7.19 -2.96
N LEU A 99 -38.75 6.37 -2.24
CA LEU A 99 -38.21 5.39 -1.27
C LEU A 99 -37.41 4.27 -1.95
N LEU A 100 -37.93 3.72 -3.05
CA LEU A 100 -37.26 2.68 -3.83
C LEU A 100 -35.97 3.22 -4.45
N SER A 101 -36.03 4.41 -5.06
CA SER A 101 -34.88 5.10 -5.65
C SER A 101 -33.81 5.42 -4.60
N SER A 102 -34.20 5.80 -3.39
CA SER A 102 -33.26 6.06 -2.28
C SER A 102 -32.60 4.78 -1.77
N LEU A 103 -33.34 3.67 -1.69
CA LEU A 103 -32.78 2.37 -1.31
C LEU A 103 -31.81 1.83 -2.36
N LEU A 104 -32.17 1.94 -3.64
CA LEU A 104 -31.29 1.55 -4.75
C LEU A 104 -30.01 2.39 -4.78
N ASN A 105 -30.12 3.69 -4.52
CA ASN A 105 -28.97 4.59 -4.39
C ASN A 105 -28.01 4.12 -3.28
N LEU A 106 -28.54 3.78 -2.11
CA LEU A 106 -27.73 3.26 -1.00
C LEU A 106 -27.03 1.96 -1.39
N LEU A 107 -27.75 1.03 -2.01
CA LEU A 107 -27.21 -0.26 -2.44
C LEU A 107 -26.09 -0.09 -3.47
N PHE A 108 -26.32 0.67 -4.54
CA PHE A 108 -25.32 0.86 -5.59
C PHE A 108 -24.10 1.64 -5.08
N SER A 109 -24.31 2.66 -4.26
CA SER A 109 -23.21 3.40 -3.62
C SER A 109 -22.36 2.50 -2.74
N TYR A 110 -23.00 1.62 -1.96
CA TYR A 110 -22.31 0.66 -1.11
C TYR A 110 -21.50 -0.34 -1.93
N MET A 111 -22.11 -0.97 -2.95
CA MET A 111 -21.44 -1.96 -3.79
C MET A 111 -20.25 -1.35 -4.55
N CYS A 112 -20.42 -0.13 -5.08
CA CYS A 112 -19.35 0.61 -5.75
C CYS A 112 -18.20 0.95 -4.79
N GLY A 113 -18.51 1.59 -3.66
CA GLY A 113 -17.51 1.99 -2.66
C GLY A 113 -16.76 0.79 -2.10
N PHE A 114 -17.47 -0.30 -1.78
CA PHE A 114 -16.86 -1.53 -1.29
C PHE A 114 -15.92 -2.17 -2.31
N THR A 115 -16.34 -2.23 -3.59
CA THR A 115 -15.52 -2.86 -4.64
C THR A 115 -14.21 -2.10 -4.87
N VAL A 116 -14.28 -0.78 -5.04
CA VAL A 116 -13.09 0.06 -5.26
C VAL A 116 -12.14 -0.03 -4.06
N CYS A 117 -12.65 0.20 -2.84
CA CYS A 117 -11.83 0.16 -1.64
C CYS A 117 -11.23 -1.23 -1.35
N THR A 118 -11.90 -2.31 -1.75
CA THR A 118 -11.35 -3.67 -1.59
C THR A 118 -10.16 -3.92 -2.51
N VAL A 119 -10.22 -3.43 -3.75
CA VAL A 119 -9.10 -3.53 -4.69
C VAL A 119 -7.90 -2.73 -4.17
N ASP A 120 -8.13 -1.50 -3.71
CA ASP A 120 -7.06 -0.67 -3.13
C ASP A 120 -6.46 -1.31 -1.86
N LEU A 121 -7.31 -1.81 -0.96
CA LEU A 121 -6.86 -2.50 0.25
C LEU A 121 -6.00 -3.72 -0.09
N LEU A 122 -6.41 -4.54 -1.06
CA LEU A 122 -5.66 -5.70 -1.50
C LEU A 122 -4.26 -5.30 -1.99
N LEU A 123 -4.18 -4.25 -2.81
CA LEU A 123 -2.91 -3.74 -3.31
C LEU A 123 -2.00 -3.26 -2.17
N PHE A 124 -2.55 -2.51 -1.20
CA PHE A 124 -1.78 -2.04 -0.05
C PHE A 124 -1.25 -3.19 0.81
N ILE A 125 -2.05 -4.25 1.02
CA ILE A 125 -1.59 -5.45 1.73
C ILE A 125 -0.43 -6.10 1.00
N ILE A 126 -0.51 -6.25 -0.33
CA ILE A 126 0.57 -6.79 -1.16
C ILE A 126 1.83 -5.92 -1.01
N VAL A 127 1.68 -4.60 -1.07
CA VAL A 127 2.78 -3.64 -0.90
C VAL A 127 3.42 -3.75 0.48
N PHE A 128 2.66 -3.92 1.56
CA PHE A 128 3.23 -4.13 2.89
C PHE A 128 4.05 -5.42 2.98
N GLN A 129 3.67 -6.49 2.27
CA GLN A 129 4.48 -7.70 2.18
C GLN A 129 5.80 -7.42 1.44
N ILE A 130 5.77 -6.69 0.33
CA ILE A 130 6.96 -6.27 -0.42
C ILE A 130 7.91 -5.48 0.50
N ILE A 131 7.39 -4.47 1.22
CA ILE A 131 8.17 -3.69 2.19
C ILE A 131 8.81 -4.59 3.26
N GLY A 132 8.08 -5.58 3.77
CA GLY A 132 8.64 -6.51 4.75
C GLY A 132 9.76 -7.38 4.19
N HIS A 133 9.67 -7.81 2.93
CA HIS A 133 10.78 -8.52 2.27
C HIS A 133 12.00 -7.63 2.07
N ILE A 134 11.81 -6.38 1.65
CA ILE A 134 12.89 -5.40 1.50
C ILE A 134 13.60 -5.16 2.84
N ARG A 135 12.83 -4.95 3.93
CA ARG A 135 13.38 -4.79 5.28
C ARG A 135 14.16 -6.00 5.76
N THR A 136 13.64 -7.20 5.49
CA THR A 136 14.31 -8.45 5.85
C THR A 136 15.62 -8.61 5.10
N LEU A 137 15.62 -8.33 3.80
CA LEU A 137 16.83 -8.38 2.98
C LEU A 137 17.85 -7.33 3.43
N ARG A 138 17.41 -6.10 3.70
CA ARG A 138 18.26 -5.03 4.22
C ARG A 138 18.95 -5.45 5.51
N HIS A 139 18.20 -5.99 6.46
CA HIS A 139 18.77 -6.47 7.72
C HIS A 139 19.82 -7.58 7.51
N ASN A 140 19.56 -8.52 6.60
CA ASN A 140 20.53 -9.58 6.29
C ASN A 140 21.85 -9.01 5.71
N LEU A 141 21.78 -7.90 4.98
CA LEU A 141 22.95 -7.18 4.46
C LEU A 141 23.64 -6.30 5.50
N GLU A 142 22.90 -5.71 6.43
CA GLU A 142 23.47 -4.91 7.54
C GLU A 142 24.22 -5.78 8.55
N VAL A 143 23.71 -6.99 8.84
CA VAL A 143 24.32 -7.95 9.78
C VAL A 143 25.32 -8.88 9.09
N PHE A 144 25.73 -8.55 7.85
CA PHE A 144 26.61 -9.40 7.06
C PHE A 144 27.95 -9.66 7.78
N PRO A 145 28.49 -10.89 7.76
CA PRO A 145 29.65 -11.23 8.56
C PRO A 145 30.87 -10.40 8.16
N LYS A 146 31.60 -9.88 9.16
CA LYS A 146 32.91 -9.23 8.98
C LYS A 146 34.04 -10.26 9.13
N PRO A 147 35.23 -10.01 8.54
CA PRO A 147 36.37 -10.93 8.64
C PRO A 147 36.70 -11.29 10.10
N ARG A 148 36.96 -12.57 10.39
CA ARG A 148 37.25 -13.07 11.76
C ARG A 148 38.35 -12.29 12.46
N GLU A 149 39.43 -12.01 11.75
CA GLU A 149 40.57 -11.30 12.31
C GLU A 149 40.20 -9.86 12.73
N MET A 150 39.26 -9.22 12.03
CA MET A 150 38.72 -7.90 12.41
C MET A 150 37.86 -7.99 13.68
N ARG A 151 37.04 -9.05 13.76
CA ARG A 151 36.17 -9.31 14.92
C ARG A 151 36.97 -9.59 16.19
N ASP A 152 38.04 -10.39 16.07
CA ASP A 152 38.89 -10.75 17.21
C ASP A 152 39.74 -9.55 17.69
N SER A 153 40.13 -8.63 16.80
CA SER A 153 40.79 -7.38 17.20
C SER A 153 39.86 -6.38 17.89
N LEU A 154 38.59 -6.30 17.44
CA LEU A 154 37.56 -5.48 18.08
C LEU A 154 37.22 -5.98 19.49
N LEU A 155 37.08 -7.31 19.65
CA LEU A 155 36.79 -7.94 20.94
C LEU A 155 37.95 -7.84 21.94
N LYS A 156 39.20 -7.80 21.47
CA LYS A 156 40.39 -7.70 22.34
C LYS A 156 40.78 -6.27 22.72
N GLY A 157 40.05 -5.25 22.25
CA GLY A 157 40.34 -3.85 22.57
C GLY A 157 41.70 -3.34 22.07
N ILE A 158 42.35 -4.08 21.15
CA ILE A 158 43.68 -3.72 20.64
C ILE A 158 43.46 -2.71 19.50
N ALA A 159 43.29 -1.45 19.86
CA ALA A 159 43.42 -0.33 18.94
C ALA A 159 44.90 -0.18 18.57
N SER A 160 45.41 -1.10 17.74
CA SER A 160 46.72 -0.95 17.13
C SER A 160 46.60 0.06 16.00
N ASP A 161 47.18 1.24 16.23
CA ASP A 161 47.25 2.40 15.35
C ASP A 161 48.14 2.17 14.09
N ARG A 162 48.13 0.95 13.56
CA ARG A 162 48.92 0.54 12.39
C ARG A 162 47.95 0.20 11.27
N VAL A 163 47.92 1.08 10.26
CA VAL A 163 47.46 0.87 8.87
C VAL A 163 46.35 -0.17 8.71
N LYS A 164 45.14 0.29 8.39
CA LYS A 164 43.98 -0.54 7.95
C LYS A 164 44.36 -1.46 6.77
N PHE A 165 45.09 -2.53 7.02
CA PHE A 165 45.15 -3.64 6.08
C PHE A 165 43.74 -4.22 6.08
N VAL A 166 43.07 -4.13 4.93
CA VAL A 166 41.83 -4.86 4.67
C VAL A 166 42.17 -6.34 4.89
N ARG A 167 41.70 -6.89 6.01
CA ARG A 167 41.96 -8.29 6.36
C ARG A 167 41.01 -9.13 5.55
N ASN A 168 41.58 -9.92 4.63
CA ASN A 168 40.79 -10.73 3.72
C ASN A 168 40.13 -11.90 4.47
N PHE A 169 38.95 -12.31 4.01
CA PHE A 169 38.32 -13.55 4.46
C PHE A 169 39.20 -14.75 4.10
N ASP A 170 39.23 -15.75 4.98
CA ASP A 170 39.84 -17.04 4.65
C ASP A 170 39.04 -17.77 3.53
N ASP A 171 39.60 -18.82 2.92
CA ASP A 171 38.92 -19.53 1.82
C ASP A 171 37.59 -20.17 2.26
N ARG A 172 37.49 -20.63 3.51
CA ARG A 172 36.28 -21.24 4.06
C ARG A 172 35.21 -20.18 4.35
N GLU A 173 35.61 -19.02 4.83
CA GLU A 173 34.78 -17.85 5.02
C GLU A 173 34.28 -17.34 3.68
N ASN A 174 35.15 -17.21 2.67
CA ASN A 174 34.75 -16.81 1.32
C ASN A 174 33.71 -17.75 0.71
N ALA A 175 33.81 -19.07 0.97
CA ALA A 175 32.80 -20.03 0.55
C ALA A 175 31.45 -19.81 1.25
N ARG A 176 31.46 -19.49 2.56
CA ARG A 176 30.24 -19.15 3.32
C ARG A 176 29.65 -17.81 2.89
N ILE A 177 30.48 -16.79 2.71
CA ILE A 177 30.09 -15.47 2.21
C ILE A 177 29.41 -15.60 0.85
N LYS A 178 29.96 -16.44 -0.03
CA LYS A 178 29.33 -16.72 -1.32
C LYS A 178 27.91 -17.27 -1.16
N THR A 179 27.69 -18.26 -0.28
CA THR A 179 26.34 -18.80 -0.05
C THR A 179 25.36 -17.75 0.51
N LEU A 180 25.82 -16.88 1.42
CA LEU A 180 25.00 -15.80 1.96
C LEU A 180 24.67 -14.74 0.89
N LEU A 181 25.62 -14.42 0.03
CA LEU A 181 25.42 -13.49 -1.07
C LEU A 181 24.47 -14.07 -2.12
N ASP A 182 24.59 -15.37 -2.44
CA ASP A 182 23.65 -16.09 -3.29
C ASP A 182 22.22 -16.06 -2.71
N ASP A 183 22.07 -16.22 -1.40
CA ASP A 183 20.77 -16.11 -0.72
C ASP A 183 20.17 -14.70 -0.82
N CYS A 184 20.98 -13.67 -0.59
CA CYS A 184 20.55 -12.27 -0.69
C CYS A 184 20.13 -11.91 -2.13
N VAL A 185 20.92 -12.32 -3.12
CA VAL A 185 20.62 -12.09 -4.55
C VAL A 185 19.33 -12.82 -4.94
N ARG A 186 19.16 -14.09 -4.53
CA ARG A 186 17.93 -14.84 -4.81
C ARG A 186 16.70 -14.21 -4.16
N HIS A 187 16.82 -13.70 -2.93
CA HIS A 187 15.74 -13.01 -2.26
C HIS A 187 15.40 -11.70 -2.97
N HIS A 188 16.40 -10.89 -3.36
CA HIS A 188 16.17 -9.69 -4.16
C HIS A 188 15.49 -9.98 -5.50
N LEU A 189 15.95 -11.01 -6.23
CA LEU A 189 15.34 -11.42 -7.50
C LEU A 189 13.87 -11.83 -7.31
N MET A 190 13.55 -12.55 -6.24
CA MET A 190 12.17 -12.90 -5.91
C MET A 190 11.32 -11.65 -5.67
N ILE A 191 11.82 -10.66 -4.92
CA ILE A 191 11.14 -9.37 -4.72
C ILE A 191 10.89 -8.69 -6.07
N VAL A 192 11.93 -8.45 -6.87
CA VAL A 192 11.83 -7.74 -8.15
C VAL A 192 10.89 -8.46 -9.11
N SER A 193 11.00 -9.80 -9.24
CA SER A 193 10.14 -10.58 -10.13
C SER A 193 8.66 -10.48 -9.76
N PHE A 194 8.35 -10.51 -8.46
CA PHE A 194 6.98 -10.41 -7.98
C PHE A 194 6.44 -8.98 -8.11
N THR A 195 7.27 -7.98 -7.82
CA THR A 195 6.92 -6.57 -8.02
C THR A 195 6.65 -6.25 -9.49
N ASP A 196 7.44 -6.78 -10.43
CA ASP A 196 7.18 -6.65 -11.86
C ASP A 196 5.85 -7.30 -12.27
N GLU A 197 5.56 -8.50 -11.76
CA GLU A 197 4.30 -9.19 -12.02
C GLU A 197 3.10 -8.36 -11.53
N ILE A 198 3.16 -7.87 -10.29
CA ILE A 198 2.15 -7.01 -9.67
C ILE A 198 2.01 -5.67 -10.41
N SER A 199 3.12 -5.03 -10.76
CA SER A 199 3.12 -3.75 -11.48
C SER A 199 2.51 -3.88 -12.88
N SER A 200 2.87 -4.94 -13.62
CA SER A 200 2.30 -5.20 -14.95
C SER A 200 0.79 -5.40 -14.93
N PHE A 201 0.26 -5.82 -13.78
CA PHE A 201 -1.11 -6.24 -13.63
C PHE A 201 -1.99 -5.17 -12.97
N PHE A 202 -1.60 -4.66 -11.81
CA PHE A 202 -2.31 -3.62 -11.08
C PHE A 202 -1.89 -2.20 -11.49
N GLY A 203 -0.74 -2.01 -12.14
CA GLY A 203 -0.23 -0.69 -12.53
C GLY A 203 -1.21 0.15 -13.35
N PRO A 204 -1.82 -0.38 -14.43
CA PRO A 204 -2.80 0.38 -15.20
C PRO A 204 -4.05 0.77 -14.39
N ILE A 205 -4.56 -0.17 -13.57
CA ILE A 205 -5.72 0.05 -12.71
C ILE A 205 -5.41 1.12 -11.67
N LEU A 206 -4.25 1.03 -11.03
CA LEU A 206 -3.77 2.00 -10.06
C LEU A 206 -3.61 3.39 -10.69
N GLY A 207 -2.98 3.48 -11.86
CA GLY A 207 -2.78 4.75 -12.55
C GLY A 207 -4.11 5.41 -12.90
N PHE A 208 -5.07 4.63 -13.40
CA PHE A 208 -6.42 5.13 -13.67
C PHE A 208 -7.15 5.54 -12.38
N ASN A 209 -7.06 4.73 -11.31
CA ASN A 209 -7.70 5.04 -10.04
C ASN A 209 -7.11 6.32 -9.40
N TYR A 210 -5.80 6.47 -9.45
CA TYR A 210 -5.11 7.67 -8.98
C TYR A 210 -5.55 8.92 -9.76
N LEU A 211 -5.60 8.83 -11.09
CA LEU A 211 -6.08 9.92 -11.94
C LEU A 211 -7.54 10.27 -11.65
N TYR A 212 -8.38 9.25 -11.49
CA TYR A 212 -9.79 9.42 -11.12
C TYR A 212 -9.93 10.14 -9.79
N HIS A 213 -9.21 9.72 -8.74
CA HIS A 213 -9.22 10.39 -7.44
C HIS A 213 -8.70 11.82 -7.52
N LEU A 214 -7.65 12.09 -8.30
CA LEU A 214 -7.08 13.42 -8.48
C LEU A 214 -8.07 14.39 -9.14
N VAL A 215 -8.68 13.97 -10.26
CA VAL A 215 -9.68 14.77 -10.99
C VAL A 215 -10.92 14.98 -10.14
N THR A 216 -11.42 13.90 -9.51
CA THR A 216 -12.62 13.97 -8.65
C THR A 216 -12.39 14.87 -7.44
N CYS A 217 -11.23 14.78 -6.79
CA CYS A 217 -10.88 15.66 -5.67
C CYS A 217 -10.86 17.13 -6.11
N SER A 218 -10.29 17.42 -7.29
CA SER A 218 -10.25 18.77 -7.84
C SER A 218 -11.66 19.33 -8.10
N LEU A 219 -12.55 18.53 -8.69
CA LEU A 219 -13.95 18.92 -8.92
C LEU A 219 -14.71 19.13 -7.61
N LEU A 220 -14.56 18.23 -6.64
CA LEU A 220 -15.22 18.34 -5.34
C LEU A 220 -14.77 19.56 -4.55
N LEU A 221 -13.50 19.95 -4.66
CA LEU A 221 -12.99 21.18 -4.06
C LEU A 221 -13.65 22.43 -4.67
N VAL A 222 -13.84 22.45 -5.99
CA VAL A 222 -14.56 23.54 -6.68
C VAL A 222 -16.01 23.62 -6.21
N GLU A 223 -16.71 22.48 -6.14
CA GLU A 223 -18.09 22.40 -5.64
C GLU A 223 -18.22 22.87 -4.17
N CYS A 224 -17.22 22.59 -3.34
CA CYS A 224 -17.20 23.09 -1.97
C CYS A 224 -17.10 24.62 -1.87
N MET A 225 -16.63 25.31 -2.92
CA MET A 225 -16.51 26.77 -2.95
C MET A 225 -17.85 27.47 -3.27
N GLU A 226 -18.86 26.77 -3.77
CA GLU A 226 -20.14 27.37 -4.21
C GLU A 226 -21.04 27.85 -3.04
N GLY A 227 -20.77 27.47 -1.78
CA GLY A 227 -21.41 28.08 -0.60
C GLY A 227 -21.70 27.15 0.58
N LYS A 228 -22.37 27.68 1.62
CA LYS A 228 -22.59 27.00 2.91
C LYS A 228 -23.37 25.67 2.81
N GLY A 229 -24.30 25.56 1.85
CA GLY A 229 -25.08 24.33 1.63
C GLY A 229 -24.29 23.24 0.88
N ALA A 230 -23.40 23.65 -0.03
CA ALA A 230 -22.57 22.75 -0.82
C ALA A 230 -21.50 22.08 0.04
N TYR A 231 -20.90 22.81 1.00
CA TYR A 231 -19.92 22.25 1.94
C TYR A 231 -20.46 21.04 2.72
N MET A 232 -21.71 21.09 3.20
CA MET A 232 -22.28 19.98 3.97
C MET A 232 -22.47 18.72 3.10
N ARG A 233 -22.71 18.91 1.80
CA ARG A 233 -22.92 17.83 0.82
C ARG A 233 -21.63 17.22 0.32
N TYR A 234 -20.66 18.05 -0.07
CA TYR A 234 -19.45 17.59 -0.75
C TYR A 234 -18.24 17.51 0.17
N GLY A 235 -18.24 18.19 1.31
CA GLY A 235 -17.13 18.20 2.27
C GLY A 235 -16.70 16.81 2.74
N PRO A 236 -17.63 15.95 3.23
CA PRO A 236 -17.28 14.59 3.65
C PRO A 236 -16.66 13.76 2.52
N LEU A 237 -17.24 13.81 1.31
CA LEU A 237 -16.73 13.09 0.14
C LEU A 237 -15.35 13.62 -0.30
N THR A 238 -15.13 14.93 -0.20
CA THR A 238 -13.86 15.59 -0.49
C THR A 238 -12.77 15.09 0.45
N LEU A 239 -13.05 15.07 1.76
CA LEU A 239 -12.11 14.58 2.77
C LEU A 239 -11.78 13.11 2.58
N SER A 240 -12.78 12.27 2.28
CA SER A 240 -12.56 10.85 1.99
C SER A 240 -11.68 10.64 0.74
N THR A 241 -11.95 11.37 -0.34
CA THR A 241 -11.18 11.27 -1.59
C THR A 241 -9.74 11.75 -1.38
N LEU A 242 -9.55 12.85 -0.65
CA LEU A 242 -8.24 13.38 -0.31
C LEU A 242 -7.45 12.40 0.57
N ALA A 243 -8.11 11.75 1.53
CA ALA A 243 -7.50 10.73 2.38
C ALA A 243 -7.02 9.52 1.57
N GLN A 244 -7.82 9.04 0.61
CA GLN A 244 -7.43 7.95 -0.30
C GLN A 244 -6.23 8.32 -1.17
N LEU A 245 -6.22 9.52 -1.76
CA LEU A 245 -5.10 10.01 -2.57
C LEU A 245 -3.81 10.12 -1.76
N THR A 246 -3.92 10.63 -0.53
CA THR A 246 -2.79 10.73 0.41
C THR A 246 -2.27 9.35 0.79
N GLN A 247 -3.16 8.39 1.06
CA GLN A 247 -2.78 7.01 1.40
C GLN A 247 -2.01 6.32 0.28
N MET A 248 -2.51 6.40 -0.96
CA MET A 248 -1.78 5.87 -2.11
C MET A 248 -0.38 6.48 -2.19
N SER A 249 -0.29 7.81 -2.16
CA SER A 249 0.97 8.54 -2.29
C SER A 249 1.98 8.15 -1.21
N VAL A 250 1.56 8.14 0.06
CA VAL A 250 2.43 7.78 1.19
C VAL A 250 2.91 6.33 1.11
N ILE A 251 2.03 5.40 0.73
CA ILE A 251 2.41 3.97 0.66
C ILE A 251 3.46 3.75 -0.44
N PHE A 252 3.28 4.34 -1.63
CA PHE A 252 4.28 4.23 -2.70
C PHE A 252 5.59 4.93 -2.35
N GLU A 253 5.54 6.07 -1.66
CA GLU A 253 6.74 6.75 -1.15
C GLU A 253 7.51 5.87 -0.16
N ILE A 254 6.82 5.15 0.74
CA ILE A 254 7.47 4.22 1.67
C ILE A 254 8.17 3.09 0.91
N VAL A 255 7.55 2.55 -0.15
CA VAL A 255 8.20 1.51 -0.98
C VAL A 255 9.47 2.04 -1.62
N GLY A 256 9.42 3.24 -2.20
CA GLY A 256 10.58 3.90 -2.79
C GLY A 256 11.68 4.10 -1.75
N SER A 257 11.35 4.72 -0.63
CA SER A 257 12.25 4.96 0.51
C SER A 257 12.93 3.69 1.04
N GLU A 258 12.18 2.59 1.20
CA GLU A 258 12.75 1.33 1.67
C GLU A 258 13.62 0.65 0.61
N SER A 259 13.28 0.80 -0.67
CA SER A 259 14.09 0.30 -1.79
C SER A 259 15.41 1.05 -1.91
N ASP A 260 15.41 2.37 -1.76
CA ASP A 260 16.62 3.20 -1.82
C ASP A 260 17.62 2.84 -0.72
N LYS A 261 17.12 2.56 0.50
CA LYS A 261 17.97 2.10 1.63
C LYS A 261 18.68 0.78 1.34
N LEU A 262 18.18 -0.03 0.42
CA LEU A 262 18.80 -1.30 0.05
C LEU A 262 20.15 -1.08 -0.66
N LYS A 263 20.27 -0.02 -1.48
CA LYS A 263 21.51 0.34 -2.17
C LYS A 263 22.65 0.57 -1.18
N ASP A 264 22.38 1.35 -0.15
CA ASP A 264 23.35 1.64 0.91
C ASP A 264 23.74 0.36 1.65
N ALA A 265 22.75 -0.48 1.99
CA ALA A 265 23.01 -1.74 2.68
C ALA A 265 23.90 -2.70 1.86
N VAL A 266 23.71 -2.78 0.54
CA VAL A 266 24.59 -3.57 -0.35
C VAL A 266 25.99 -2.96 -0.41
N TYR A 267 26.10 -1.63 -0.46
CA TYR A 267 27.39 -0.94 -0.53
C TYR A 267 28.24 -1.14 0.74
N PHE A 268 27.62 -1.19 1.92
CA PHE A 268 28.32 -1.33 3.21
C PHE A 268 28.71 -2.77 3.57
N VAL A 269 28.36 -3.76 2.75
CA VAL A 269 28.89 -5.13 2.88
C VAL A 269 30.42 -5.08 2.78
N PRO A 270 31.20 -5.86 3.56
CA PRO A 270 32.67 -5.82 3.55
C PRO A 270 33.28 -6.48 2.29
N TRP A 271 32.91 -5.98 1.12
CA TRP A 271 33.27 -6.53 -0.19
C TRP A 271 34.77 -6.43 -0.48
N GLU A 272 35.45 -5.42 0.08
CA GLU A 272 36.89 -5.21 -0.08
C GLU A 272 37.71 -6.40 0.45
N SER A 273 37.18 -7.09 1.47
CA SER A 273 37.82 -8.25 2.12
C SER A 273 37.52 -9.58 1.41
N MET A 274 36.63 -9.59 0.41
CA MET A 274 36.16 -10.80 -0.26
C MET A 274 37.05 -11.22 -1.43
N SER A 275 36.95 -12.49 -1.83
CA SER A 275 37.54 -12.97 -3.08
C SER A 275 37.03 -12.18 -4.30
N VAL A 276 37.85 -12.08 -5.36
CA VAL A 276 37.51 -11.38 -6.61
C VAL A 276 36.18 -11.85 -7.20
N ARG A 277 35.86 -13.15 -7.06
CA ARG A 277 34.58 -13.71 -7.52
C ARG A 277 33.39 -13.12 -6.76
N ASN A 278 33.48 -13.04 -5.44
CA ASN A 278 32.43 -12.49 -4.59
C ASN A 278 32.31 -10.97 -4.78
N GLN A 279 33.43 -10.27 -4.95
CA GLN A 279 33.44 -8.83 -5.28
C GLN A 279 32.68 -8.53 -6.58
N LYS A 280 32.91 -9.31 -7.64
CA LYS A 280 32.15 -9.20 -8.90
C LYS A 280 30.64 -9.38 -8.67
N GLN A 281 30.26 -10.35 -7.83
CA GLN A 281 28.86 -10.60 -7.52
C GLN A 281 28.21 -9.46 -6.73
N VAL A 282 28.91 -8.87 -5.74
CA VAL A 282 28.45 -7.66 -5.05
C VAL A 282 28.30 -6.49 -6.02
N CYS A 283 29.26 -6.31 -6.94
CA CYS A 283 29.17 -5.27 -7.96
C CYS A 283 27.94 -5.43 -8.86
N PHE A 284 27.67 -6.65 -9.35
CA PHE A 284 26.44 -6.94 -10.10
C PHE A 284 25.18 -6.70 -9.26
N PHE A 285 25.19 -7.11 -7.99
CA PHE A 285 24.05 -6.89 -7.10
C PHE A 285 23.79 -5.41 -6.89
N LEU A 286 24.83 -4.62 -6.60
CA LEU A 286 24.74 -3.17 -6.45
C LEU A 286 24.21 -2.51 -7.72
N SER A 287 24.67 -2.94 -8.90
CA SER A 287 24.19 -2.39 -10.18
C SER A 287 22.71 -2.66 -10.48
N ARG A 288 22.11 -3.69 -9.84
CA ARG A 288 20.69 -4.03 -10.01
C ARG A 288 19.78 -3.41 -8.95
N VAL A 289 20.35 -3.05 -7.81
CA VAL A 289 19.62 -2.39 -6.71
C VAL A 289 19.57 -0.87 -6.90
N GLN A 290 20.49 -0.33 -7.72
CA GLN A 290 20.47 1.06 -8.22
C GLN A 290 19.45 1.25 -9.33
#